data_AF-A0A353ZC56-F1
#
_entry.id   AF-A0A353ZC56-F1
#
_cell.length_a   1.000
_cell.length_b   1.000
_cell.length_c   1.000
_cell.angle_alpha   90.00
_cell.angle_beta   90.00
_cell.angle_gamma   90.00
#
_symmetry.space_group_name_H-M   'P 1'
#
loop_
_entity.id
_entity.type
_entity.pdbx_description
1 polymer ?
#
loop_
_entity_poly.entity_id
_entity_poly.type
_entity_poly.pdbx_seq_one_letter_code
_entity_poly.pdbx_strand_id
1 'polypeptide(L)'
;MHISGKILTGFVLLLGAVAIWLSSKTLGVRQGYMEQAQKNKQDFLQKEQQLADALSERDRKRTEFVRAIAGWERVYEGENVKAGIDPSGIVVIDGVGTSNGVKVGDVLYLFALGQEPGSSLYLGSLQVAEAAEGRVNGRPYTRIRPGEINATNQAFPARVRKLVPTRFQDELSSLDQRLLLLEQSLANAGQDTGFLKDLQDRTDLLIDDRMKEINGNPALENSRVPEVNKVGILASIVQEEELRNAALKQGDDALRRLLRTRQKTEEVLAENRDLAKTLPNASLQPVLPQASLEKKGDLR
;
A
#
# COMPACT_ATOMS: atom_id res chain seq x y z
N MET A 1 -89.99 -63.07 58.68
CA MET A 1 -88.99 -62.94 57.61
C MET A 1 -88.61 -64.34 57.12
N HIS A 2 -89.00 -64.73 55.91
CA HIS A 2 -88.72 -66.07 55.38
C HIS A 2 -87.21 -66.31 55.22
N ILE A 3 -86.77 -67.51 55.59
CA ILE A 3 -85.37 -67.97 55.44
C ILE A 3 -84.92 -67.85 53.97
N SER A 4 -85.82 -68.10 53.02
CA SER A 4 -85.58 -67.92 51.59
C SER A 4 -85.22 -66.49 51.20
N GLY A 5 -85.89 -65.48 51.77
CA GLY A 5 -85.58 -64.07 51.51
C GLY A 5 -84.20 -63.64 52.02
N LYS A 6 -83.76 -64.18 53.16
CA LYS A 6 -82.41 -63.91 53.70
C LYS A 6 -81.30 -64.51 52.85
N ILE A 7 -81.50 -65.73 52.35
CA ILE A 7 -80.55 -66.40 51.44
C ILE A 7 -80.44 -65.64 50.11
N LEU A 8 -81.57 -65.23 49.54
CA LEU A 8 -81.61 -64.50 48.27
C LEU A 8 -80.95 -63.12 48.38
N THR A 9 -81.17 -62.40 49.50
CA THR A 9 -80.52 -61.12 49.76
C THR A 9 -79.00 -61.27 49.90
N GLY A 10 -78.54 -62.36 50.54
CA GLY A 10 -77.10 -62.68 50.63
C GLY A 10 -76.46 -62.93 49.26
N PHE A 11 -77.15 -63.64 48.37
CA PHE A 11 -76.68 -63.86 46.99
C PHE A 11 -76.60 -62.57 46.18
N VAL A 12 -77.60 -61.68 46.30
CA VAL A 12 -77.59 -60.38 45.60
C VAL A 12 -76.43 -59.51 46.06
N LEU A 13 -76.13 -59.48 47.37
CA LEU A 13 -74.98 -58.77 47.90
C LEU A 13 -73.64 -59.34 47.40
N LEU A 14 -73.51 -60.67 47.33
CA LEU A 14 -72.30 -61.33 46.85
C LEU A 14 -72.09 -61.09 45.35
N LEU A 15 -73.14 -61.21 44.54
CA LEU A 15 -73.09 -60.89 43.11
C LEU A 15 -72.79 -59.40 42.86
N GLY A 16 -73.33 -58.49 43.68
CA GLY A 16 -73.01 -57.08 43.62
C GLY A 16 -71.52 -56.81 43.88
N ALA A 17 -70.93 -57.44 44.90
CA ALA A 17 -69.51 -57.31 45.20
C ALA A 17 -68.61 -57.84 44.07
N VAL A 18 -68.96 -58.99 43.50
CA VAL A 18 -68.23 -59.58 42.36
C VAL A 18 -68.32 -58.70 41.11
N ALA A 19 -69.50 -58.12 40.83
CA ALA A 19 -69.70 -57.21 39.69
C ALA A 19 -68.86 -55.92 39.83
N ILE A 20 -68.76 -55.36 41.04
CA ILE A 20 -67.92 -54.18 41.32
C ILE A 20 -66.44 -54.53 41.10
N TRP A 21 -65.99 -55.70 41.56
CA TRP A 21 -64.61 -56.15 41.38
C TRP A 21 -64.23 -56.37 39.90
N LEU A 22 -65.11 -57.03 39.13
CA LEU A 22 -64.94 -57.19 37.67
C LEU A 22 -64.96 -55.85 36.93
N SER A 23 -65.82 -54.93 37.34
CA SER A 23 -65.86 -53.56 36.77
C SER A 23 -64.57 -52.78 37.05
N SER A 24 -64.00 -52.93 38.24
CA SER A 24 -62.69 -52.34 38.58
C SER A 24 -61.55 -52.91 37.72
N LYS A 25 -61.51 -54.23 37.53
CA LYS A 25 -60.52 -54.89 36.66
C LYS A 25 -60.64 -54.47 35.20
N THR A 26 -61.86 -54.39 34.66
CA THR A 26 -62.10 -53.98 33.27
C THR A 26 -61.74 -52.51 33.04
N LEU A 27 -62.00 -51.63 34.01
CA LEU A 27 -61.52 -50.24 33.97
C LEU A 27 -59.99 -50.14 33.97
N GLY A 28 -59.30 -50.94 34.78
CA GLY A 28 -57.83 -50.99 34.80
C GLY A 28 -57.23 -51.43 33.46
N VAL A 29 -57.82 -52.45 32.80
CA VAL A 29 -57.41 -52.89 31.46
C VAL A 29 -57.65 -51.80 30.41
N ARG A 30 -58.82 -51.14 30.46
CA ARG A 30 -59.14 -50.02 29.56
C ARG A 30 -58.15 -48.86 29.73
N GLN A 31 -57.78 -48.53 30.97
CA GLN A 31 -56.80 -47.50 31.26
C GLN A 31 -55.42 -47.87 30.72
N GLY A 32 -54.99 -49.13 30.89
CA GLY A 32 -53.73 -49.63 30.31
C GLY A 32 -53.70 -49.51 28.78
N TYR A 33 -54.79 -49.86 28.08
CA TYR A 33 -54.89 -49.68 26.64
C TYR A 33 -54.90 -48.20 26.22
N MET A 34 -55.55 -47.32 26.99
CA MET A 34 -55.55 -45.88 26.72
C MET A 34 -54.17 -45.26 26.91
N GLU A 35 -53.45 -45.62 27.97
CA GLU A 35 -52.08 -45.18 28.21
C GLU A 35 -51.13 -45.68 27.13
N GLN A 36 -51.27 -46.94 26.72
CA GLN A 36 -50.47 -47.51 25.64
C GLN A 36 -50.79 -46.88 24.28
N ALA A 37 -52.06 -46.59 24.01
CA ALA A 37 -52.47 -45.85 22.81
C ALA A 37 -51.94 -44.41 22.81
N GLN A 38 -51.94 -43.73 23.96
CA GLN A 38 -51.36 -42.40 24.10
C GLN A 38 -49.84 -42.41 23.92
N LYS A 39 -49.13 -43.36 24.53
CA LYS A 39 -47.68 -43.53 24.33
C LYS A 39 -47.35 -43.83 22.87
N ASN A 40 -48.04 -44.79 22.26
CA ASN A 40 -47.84 -45.11 20.84
C ASN A 40 -48.12 -43.91 19.94
N LYS A 41 -49.12 -43.07 20.27
CA LYS A 41 -49.40 -41.84 19.53
C LYS A 41 -48.27 -40.81 19.70
N GLN A 42 -47.74 -40.64 20.91
CA GLN A 42 -46.61 -39.74 21.16
C GLN A 42 -45.33 -40.23 20.47
N ASP A 43 -45.01 -41.52 20.59
CA ASP A 43 -43.87 -42.16 19.93
C ASP A 43 -43.98 -42.05 18.40
N PHE A 44 -45.18 -42.22 17.85
CA PHE A 44 -45.43 -42.05 16.43
C PHE A 44 -45.13 -40.61 15.99
N LEU A 45 -45.66 -39.61 16.70
CA LEU A 45 -45.39 -38.20 16.40
C LEU A 45 -43.90 -37.85 16.51
N GLN A 46 -43.21 -38.36 17.52
CA GLN A 46 -41.76 -38.16 17.67
C GLN A 46 -40.97 -38.80 16.52
N LYS A 47 -41.32 -40.04 16.14
CA LYS A 47 -40.68 -40.74 15.03
C LYS A 47 -40.96 -40.07 13.69
N GLU A 48 -42.16 -39.55 13.49
CA GLU A 48 -42.53 -38.78 12.31
C GLU A 48 -41.67 -37.52 12.18
N GLN A 49 -41.47 -36.80 13.29
CA GLN A 49 -40.60 -35.62 13.32
C GLN A 49 -39.13 -35.97 13.08
N GLN A 50 -38.61 -37.02 13.74
CA GLN A 50 -37.24 -37.49 13.51
C GLN A 50 -37.01 -37.93 12.06
N LEU A 51 -38.01 -38.56 11.42
CA LEU A 51 -37.94 -38.94 10.02
C LEU A 51 -37.90 -37.70 9.12
N ALA A 52 -38.71 -36.69 9.39
CA ALA A 52 -38.69 -35.43 8.65
C ALA A 52 -37.34 -34.71 8.76
N ASP A 53 -36.77 -34.64 9.97
CA ASP A 53 -35.46 -34.04 10.22
C ASP A 53 -34.34 -34.81 9.50
N ALA A 54 -34.36 -36.15 9.56
CA ALA A 54 -33.37 -36.99 8.89
C ALA A 54 -33.46 -36.88 7.36
N LEU A 55 -34.66 -36.77 6.79
CA LEU A 55 -34.85 -36.55 5.35
C LEU A 55 -34.32 -35.17 4.92
N SER A 56 -34.60 -34.12 5.71
CA SER A 56 -34.06 -32.78 5.47
C SER A 56 -32.53 -32.76 5.52
N GLU A 57 -31.92 -33.42 6.51
CA GLU A 57 -30.47 -33.51 6.63
C GLU A 57 -29.85 -34.29 5.47
N ARG A 58 -30.45 -35.41 5.07
CA ARG A 58 -30.02 -36.18 3.89
C ARG A 58 -30.05 -35.31 2.64
N ASP A 59 -31.12 -34.56 2.40
CA ASP A 59 -31.26 -33.73 1.20
C ASP A 59 -30.31 -32.55 1.21
N ARG A 60 -30.04 -31.94 2.38
CA ARG A 60 -28.98 -30.94 2.56
C ARG A 60 -27.62 -31.53 2.23
N LYS A 61 -27.27 -32.70 2.80
CA LYS A 61 -25.98 -33.36 2.56
C LYS A 61 -25.81 -33.80 1.12
N ARG A 62 -26.88 -34.29 0.48
CA ARG A 62 -26.89 -34.61 -0.95
C ARG A 62 -26.68 -33.36 -1.79
N THR A 63 -27.31 -32.23 -1.44
CA THR A 63 -27.12 -30.96 -2.13
C THR A 63 -25.69 -30.44 -1.95
N GLU A 64 -25.12 -30.54 -0.73
CA GLU A 64 -23.72 -30.22 -0.46
C GLU A 64 -22.77 -31.11 -1.26
N PHE A 65 -23.02 -32.41 -1.30
CA PHE A 65 -22.24 -33.38 -2.05
C PHE A 65 -22.34 -33.16 -3.56
N VAL A 66 -23.55 -32.94 -4.10
CA VAL A 66 -23.76 -32.61 -5.50
C VAL A 66 -23.11 -31.27 -5.83
N ARG A 67 -23.19 -30.26 -4.95
CA ARG A 67 -22.50 -28.97 -5.14
C ARG A 67 -20.98 -29.12 -5.07
N ALA A 68 -20.45 -29.99 -4.20
CA ALA A 68 -19.03 -30.28 -4.11
C ALA A 68 -18.55 -31.04 -5.35
N ILE A 69 -19.29 -32.05 -5.80
CA ILE A 69 -18.96 -32.82 -7.01
C ILE A 69 -19.13 -31.96 -8.27
N ALA A 70 -20.26 -31.29 -8.42
CA ALA A 70 -20.52 -30.41 -9.57
C ALA A 70 -19.58 -29.20 -9.58
N GLY A 71 -19.12 -28.74 -8.41
CA GLY A 71 -18.18 -27.63 -8.30
C GLY A 71 -16.76 -27.97 -8.73
N TRP A 72 -16.39 -29.24 -8.80
CA TRP A 72 -15.04 -29.68 -9.17
C TRP A 72 -15.06 -30.64 -10.38
N GLU A 73 -15.98 -30.43 -11.33
CA GLU A 73 -16.16 -31.17 -12.60
C GLU A 73 -15.32 -32.46 -12.78
N ARG A 74 -14.47 -32.53 -13.82
CA ARG A 74 -13.61 -33.67 -14.12
C ARG A 74 -12.21 -33.39 -13.59
N VAL A 75 -11.71 -34.32 -12.79
CA VAL A 75 -10.34 -34.31 -12.28
C VAL A 75 -9.52 -35.29 -13.11
N TYR A 76 -8.39 -34.83 -13.61
CA TYR A 76 -7.39 -35.66 -14.26
C TYR A 76 -6.20 -35.80 -13.31
N GLU A 77 -6.00 -37.01 -12.80
CA GLU A 77 -4.94 -37.36 -11.86
C GLU A 77 -4.51 -38.80 -12.12
N GLY A 78 -3.23 -39.10 -11.86
CA GLY A 78 -2.65 -40.43 -12.00
C GLY A 78 -1.17 -40.36 -12.35
N GLU A 79 -0.48 -41.51 -12.38
CA GLU A 79 0.95 -41.58 -12.68
C GLU A 79 1.32 -41.03 -14.07
N ASN A 80 0.34 -41.04 -14.99
CA ASN A 80 0.49 -40.56 -16.35
C ASN A 80 0.25 -39.05 -16.50
N VAL A 81 -0.31 -38.37 -15.48
CA VAL A 81 -0.59 -36.93 -15.53
C VAL A 81 0.60 -36.17 -14.98
N LYS A 82 1.35 -35.54 -15.88
CA LYS A 82 2.53 -34.75 -15.53
C LYS A 82 2.46 -33.39 -16.19
N ALA A 83 2.92 -32.36 -15.48
CA ALA A 83 3.03 -31.02 -16.03
C ALA A 83 4.48 -30.56 -16.00
N GLY A 84 4.86 -29.74 -16.98
CA GLY A 84 6.15 -29.06 -17.05
C GLY A 84 5.94 -27.61 -17.49
N ILE A 85 6.86 -26.73 -17.07
CA ILE A 85 6.81 -25.31 -17.41
C ILE A 85 8.13 -24.94 -18.08
N ASP A 86 8.05 -24.58 -19.35
CA ASP A 86 9.20 -24.15 -20.16
C ASP A 86 9.67 -22.74 -19.75
N PRO A 87 10.96 -22.38 -19.94
CA PRO A 87 11.46 -21.02 -19.77
C PRO A 87 10.65 -19.93 -20.46
N SER A 88 9.97 -20.23 -21.56
CA SER A 88 9.06 -19.28 -22.24
C SER A 88 7.72 -19.07 -21.53
N GLY A 89 7.47 -19.80 -20.42
CA GLY A 89 6.22 -19.79 -19.68
C GLY A 89 5.14 -20.69 -20.26
N ILE A 90 5.43 -21.46 -21.31
CA ILE A 90 4.50 -22.45 -21.88
C ILE A 90 4.37 -23.63 -20.91
N VAL A 91 3.13 -23.98 -20.59
CA VAL A 91 2.80 -25.12 -19.75
C VAL A 91 2.46 -26.30 -20.64
N VAL A 92 3.19 -27.40 -20.46
CA VAL A 92 2.96 -28.67 -21.16
C VAL A 92 2.38 -29.66 -20.15
N ILE A 93 1.27 -30.30 -20.50
CA ILE A 93 0.62 -31.32 -19.69
C ILE A 93 0.57 -32.61 -20.50
N ASP A 94 1.21 -33.64 -19.99
CA ASP A 94 1.13 -35.02 -20.45
C ASP A 94 0.04 -35.78 -19.69
N GLY A 95 -0.61 -36.74 -20.35
CA GLY A 95 -1.70 -37.54 -19.81
C GLY A 95 -3.10 -36.91 -19.92
N VAL A 96 -3.19 -35.65 -20.37
CA VAL A 96 -4.45 -34.89 -20.55
C VAL A 96 -4.47 -34.30 -21.96
N GLY A 97 -5.58 -34.44 -22.69
CA GLY A 97 -5.63 -34.16 -24.13
C GLY A 97 -7.03 -34.25 -24.74
N THR A 98 -7.10 -34.30 -26.08
CA THR A 98 -8.36 -34.41 -26.83
C THR A 98 -9.13 -35.69 -26.51
N SER A 99 -8.43 -36.81 -26.24
CA SER A 99 -9.00 -38.07 -25.75
C SER A 99 -9.77 -37.91 -24.43
N ASN A 100 -9.41 -36.89 -23.64
CA ASN A 100 -10.04 -36.56 -22.37
C ASN A 100 -11.14 -35.49 -22.49
N GLY A 101 -11.43 -35.04 -23.72
CA GLY A 101 -12.44 -34.01 -24.01
C GLY A 101 -11.95 -32.57 -23.84
N VAL A 102 -10.63 -32.35 -23.74
CA VAL A 102 -10.03 -31.01 -23.70
C VAL A 102 -10.01 -30.42 -25.11
N LYS A 103 -10.41 -29.14 -25.23
CA LYS A 103 -10.42 -28.39 -26.48
C LYS A 103 -9.49 -27.20 -26.42
N VAL A 104 -9.03 -26.75 -27.59
CA VAL A 104 -8.33 -25.46 -27.73
C VAL A 104 -9.25 -24.34 -27.22
N GLY A 105 -8.70 -23.45 -26.41
CA GLY A 105 -9.43 -22.37 -25.74
C GLY A 105 -10.02 -22.73 -24.38
N ASP A 106 -10.07 -24.01 -23.98
CA ASP A 106 -10.47 -24.39 -22.62
C ASP A 106 -9.49 -23.79 -21.60
N VAL A 107 -10.00 -23.43 -20.42
CA VAL A 107 -9.17 -23.03 -19.28
C VAL A 107 -9.05 -24.22 -18.34
N LEU A 108 -7.82 -24.64 -18.06
CA LEU A 108 -7.52 -25.72 -17.13
C LEU A 108 -6.82 -25.15 -15.89
N TYR A 109 -7.06 -25.77 -14.74
CA TYR A 109 -6.50 -25.40 -13.46
C TYR A 109 -5.48 -26.46 -13.04
N LEU A 110 -4.25 -26.02 -12.81
CA LEU A 110 -3.11 -26.89 -12.55
C LEU A 110 -2.76 -26.90 -11.06
N PHE A 111 -2.60 -28.10 -10.51
CA PHE A 111 -2.17 -28.33 -9.15
C PHE A 111 -0.95 -29.26 -9.16
N ALA A 112 0.18 -28.82 -8.61
CA ALA A 112 1.32 -29.70 -8.36
C ALA A 112 1.03 -30.56 -7.12
N LEU A 113 1.23 -31.87 -7.24
CA LEU A 113 1.07 -32.77 -6.10
C LEU A 113 2.33 -32.71 -5.22
N GLY A 114 2.14 -32.52 -3.91
CA GLY A 114 3.24 -32.49 -2.96
C GLY A 114 3.71 -33.90 -2.57
N GLN A 115 4.76 -33.97 -1.75
CA GLN A 115 5.30 -35.25 -1.26
C GLN A 115 4.37 -35.93 -0.24
N GLU A 116 3.55 -35.15 0.48
CA GLU A 116 2.60 -35.69 1.45
C GLU A 116 1.29 -36.09 0.77
N PRO A 117 0.69 -37.24 1.13
CA PRO A 117 -0.59 -37.68 0.58
C PRO A 117 -1.68 -36.62 0.79
N GLY A 118 -2.31 -36.19 -0.30
CA GLY A 118 -3.39 -35.20 -0.27
C GLY A 118 -2.93 -33.74 -0.27
N SER A 119 -1.62 -33.47 -0.20
CA SER A 119 -1.08 -32.13 -0.39
C SER A 119 -1.06 -31.77 -1.88
N SER A 120 -1.55 -30.58 -2.22
CA SER A 120 -1.44 -30.05 -3.58
C SER A 120 -1.28 -28.54 -3.56
N LEU A 121 -0.34 -28.03 -4.36
CA LEU A 121 -0.10 -26.61 -4.55
C LEU A 121 -0.76 -26.15 -5.85
N TYR A 122 -1.62 -25.14 -5.78
CA TYR A 122 -2.17 -24.52 -6.98
C TYR A 122 -1.09 -23.71 -7.69
N LEU A 123 -0.82 -24.03 -8.96
CA LEU A 123 0.19 -23.33 -9.76
C LEU A 123 -0.41 -22.24 -10.65
N GLY A 124 -1.70 -22.30 -10.92
CA GLY A 124 -2.38 -21.31 -11.76
C GLY A 124 -3.39 -21.93 -12.71
N SER A 125 -3.96 -21.06 -13.53
CA SER A 125 -4.84 -21.44 -14.64
C SER A 125 -4.10 -21.27 -15.95
N LEU A 126 -4.38 -22.15 -16.91
CA LEU A 126 -3.79 -22.14 -18.24
C LEU A 126 -4.89 -22.17 -19.28
N GLN A 127 -4.72 -21.38 -20.34
CA GLN A 127 -5.54 -21.46 -21.53
C GLN A 127 -4.88 -22.42 -22.51
N VAL A 128 -5.64 -23.41 -22.96
CA VAL A 128 -5.17 -24.40 -23.92
C VAL A 128 -4.95 -23.75 -25.27
N ALA A 129 -3.69 -23.73 -25.73
CA ALA A 129 -3.31 -23.22 -27.04
C ALA A 129 -3.34 -24.35 -28.09
N GLU A 130 -2.88 -25.54 -27.70
CA GLU A 130 -2.87 -26.73 -28.54
C GLU A 130 -3.31 -27.95 -27.71
N ALA A 131 -4.10 -28.82 -28.31
CA ALA A 131 -4.52 -30.07 -27.70
C ALA A 131 -4.30 -31.22 -28.69
N ALA A 132 -3.56 -32.24 -28.25
CA ALA A 132 -3.32 -33.49 -28.95
C ALA A 132 -3.87 -34.66 -28.14
N GLU A 133 -3.75 -35.88 -28.66
CA GLU A 133 -4.13 -37.08 -27.92
C GLU A 133 -3.22 -37.24 -26.68
N GLY A 134 -3.80 -37.15 -25.48
CA GLY A 134 -3.06 -37.26 -24.23
C GLY A 134 -2.04 -36.17 -23.93
N ARG A 135 -1.98 -35.07 -24.71
CA ARG A 135 -1.10 -33.93 -24.43
C ARG A 135 -1.81 -32.59 -24.67
N VAL A 136 -1.52 -31.62 -23.81
CA VAL A 136 -2.01 -30.24 -23.89
C VAL A 136 -0.84 -29.29 -23.75
N ASN A 137 -0.77 -28.31 -24.65
CA ASN A 137 0.12 -27.16 -24.49
C ASN A 137 -0.74 -25.92 -24.27
N GLY A 138 -0.39 -25.13 -23.25
CA GLY A 138 -1.12 -23.94 -22.90
C GLY A 138 -0.21 -22.80 -22.46
N ARG A 139 -0.82 -21.62 -22.38
CA ARG A 139 -0.18 -20.45 -21.76
C ARG A 139 -0.93 -20.11 -20.48
N PRO A 140 -0.26 -19.55 -19.46
CA PRO A 140 -0.94 -19.05 -18.29
C PRO A 140 -2.08 -18.12 -18.68
N TYR A 141 -3.27 -18.37 -18.13
CA TYR A 141 -4.46 -17.56 -18.37
C TYR A 141 -4.41 -16.26 -17.55
N THR A 142 -3.76 -16.30 -16.40
CA THR A 142 -3.47 -15.13 -15.57
C THR A 142 -2.18 -14.45 -16.01
N ARG A 143 -2.07 -13.16 -15.69
CA ARG A 143 -0.82 -12.40 -15.88
C ARG A 143 0.31 -13.05 -15.09
N ILE A 144 1.42 -13.31 -15.76
CA ILE A 144 2.64 -13.83 -15.15
C ILE A 144 3.38 -12.66 -14.49
N ARG A 145 3.69 -12.77 -13.20
CA ARG A 145 4.51 -11.77 -12.49
C ARG A 145 6.00 -12.16 -12.52
N PRO A 146 6.90 -11.16 -12.43
CA PRO A 146 8.33 -11.43 -12.28
C PRO A 146 8.59 -12.32 -11.05
N GLY A 147 9.21 -13.48 -11.25
CA GLY A 147 9.54 -14.42 -10.18
C GLY A 147 8.46 -15.45 -9.82
N GLU A 148 7.27 -15.43 -10.44
CA GLU A 148 6.24 -16.46 -10.21
C GLU A 148 6.53 -17.77 -10.95
N ILE A 149 7.05 -17.69 -12.17
CA ILE A 149 7.40 -18.89 -12.94
C ILE A 149 8.84 -19.28 -12.63
N ASN A 150 8.99 -20.26 -11.74
CA ASN A 150 10.20 -21.05 -11.69
C ASN A 150 10.12 -22.07 -12.81
N ALA A 151 10.77 -21.76 -13.94
CA ALA A 151 10.91 -22.68 -15.06
C ALA A 151 11.42 -24.03 -14.55
N THR A 152 10.51 -24.99 -14.46
CA THR A 152 10.82 -26.31 -13.98
C THR A 152 10.96 -27.13 -15.24
N ASN A 153 12.18 -27.21 -15.77
CA ASN A 153 12.52 -28.04 -16.94
C ASN A 153 12.26 -29.54 -16.70
N GLN A 154 11.72 -29.92 -15.54
CA GLN A 154 11.38 -31.27 -15.14
C GLN A 154 9.86 -31.39 -15.01
N ALA A 155 9.32 -32.45 -15.62
CA ALA A 155 7.92 -32.79 -15.48
C ALA A 155 7.63 -33.29 -14.06
N PHE A 156 6.61 -32.75 -13.40
CA PHE A 156 6.19 -33.12 -12.06
C PHE A 156 4.78 -33.73 -12.08
N PRO A 157 4.44 -34.60 -11.12
CA PRO A 157 3.09 -35.16 -11.01
C PRO A 157 2.09 -34.03 -10.75
N ALA A 158 1.04 -34.02 -11.57
CA ALA A 158 0.06 -32.94 -11.57
C ALA A 158 -1.36 -33.48 -11.45
N ARG A 159 -2.20 -32.67 -10.82
CA ARG A 159 -3.65 -32.81 -10.87
C ARG A 159 -4.19 -31.66 -11.70
N VAL A 160 -4.96 -31.98 -12.74
CA VAL A 160 -5.54 -31.00 -13.65
C VAL A 160 -7.05 -31.02 -13.50
N ARG A 161 -7.66 -29.84 -13.44
CA ARG A 161 -9.12 -29.71 -13.34
C ARG A 161 -9.62 -28.78 -14.43
N LYS A 162 -10.79 -29.09 -14.98
CA LYS A 162 -11.46 -28.22 -15.96
C LYS A 162 -12.26 -27.09 -15.29
N LEU A 163 -12.72 -27.32 -14.06
CA LEU A 163 -13.47 -26.34 -13.29
C LEU A 163 -13.01 -26.29 -11.84
N VAL A 164 -13.04 -25.08 -11.27
CA VAL A 164 -12.86 -24.80 -9.86
C VAL A 164 -14.14 -24.14 -9.34
N PRO A 165 -14.61 -24.44 -8.11
CA PRO A 165 -15.84 -23.87 -7.58
C PRO A 165 -15.80 -22.35 -7.58
N THR A 166 -16.94 -21.72 -7.88
CA THR A 166 -17.09 -20.26 -7.97
C THR A 166 -16.52 -19.50 -6.78
N ARG A 167 -16.74 -19.99 -5.55
CA ARG A 167 -16.18 -19.37 -4.33
C ARG A 167 -14.67 -19.13 -4.39
N PHE A 168 -13.93 -20.05 -5.00
CA PHE A 168 -12.48 -19.93 -5.12
C PHE A 168 -12.10 -19.06 -6.32
N GLN A 169 -12.93 -18.99 -7.36
CA GLN A 169 -12.72 -18.06 -8.47
C GLN A 169 -12.85 -16.61 -7.98
N ASP A 170 -13.86 -16.33 -7.17
CA ASP A 170 -14.06 -15.01 -6.55
C ASP A 170 -12.86 -14.66 -5.66
N GLU A 171 -12.43 -15.59 -4.81
CA GLU A 171 -11.27 -15.42 -3.94
C GLU A 171 -9.98 -15.18 -4.75
N LEU A 172 -9.71 -15.99 -5.77
CA LEU A 172 -8.57 -15.82 -6.68
C LEU A 172 -8.60 -14.46 -7.38
N SER A 173 -9.75 -14.01 -7.89
CA SER A 173 -9.85 -12.68 -8.51
C SER A 173 -9.60 -11.56 -7.50
N SER A 174 -10.05 -11.73 -6.25
CA SER A 174 -9.86 -10.72 -5.20
C SER A 174 -8.39 -10.64 -4.78
N LEU A 175 -7.70 -11.79 -4.71
CA LEU A 175 -6.27 -11.86 -4.45
C LEU A 175 -5.47 -11.26 -5.60
N ASP A 176 -5.87 -11.52 -6.85
CA ASP A 176 -5.23 -10.95 -8.04
C ASP A 176 -5.35 -9.42 -8.06
N GLN A 177 -6.53 -8.88 -7.75
CA GLN A 177 -6.74 -7.43 -7.61
C GLN A 177 -5.88 -6.83 -6.48
N ARG A 178 -5.78 -7.50 -5.33
CA ARG A 178 -4.93 -7.05 -4.22
C ARG A 178 -3.45 -7.04 -4.62
N LEU A 179 -2.99 -8.08 -5.31
CA LEU A 179 -1.63 -8.15 -5.83
C LEU A 179 -1.36 -7.03 -6.84
N LEU A 180 -2.31 -6.74 -7.73
CA LEU A 180 -2.19 -5.64 -8.69
C LEU A 180 -2.07 -4.28 -7.98
N LEU A 181 -2.87 -4.03 -6.93
CA LEU A 181 -2.76 -2.80 -6.14
C LEU A 181 -1.40 -2.69 -5.43
N LEU A 182 -0.89 -3.80 -4.90
CA LEU A 182 0.43 -3.85 -4.28
C LEU A 182 1.55 -3.59 -5.30
N GLU A 183 1.48 -4.18 -6.49
CA GLU A 183 2.41 -3.90 -7.59
C GLU A 183 2.42 -2.42 -7.97
N GLN A 184 1.23 -1.83 -8.12
CA GLN A 184 1.12 -0.41 -8.44
C GLN A 184 1.69 0.47 -7.32
N SER A 185 1.41 0.13 -6.06
CA SER A 185 1.97 0.83 -4.90
C SER A 185 3.50 0.73 -4.87
N LEU A 186 4.06 -0.45 -5.19
CA LEU A 186 5.50 -0.67 -5.22
C LEU A 186 6.13 0.12 -6.38
N ALA A 187 5.51 0.11 -7.56
CA ALA A 187 5.96 0.89 -8.71
C ALA A 187 5.98 2.40 -8.40
N ASN A 188 4.92 2.91 -7.76
CA ASN A 188 4.85 4.31 -7.34
C ASN A 188 5.95 4.66 -6.32
N ALA A 189 6.16 3.82 -5.30
CA ALA A 189 7.25 4.03 -4.33
C ALA A 189 8.64 4.01 -5.01
N GLY A 190 8.83 3.15 -6.01
CA GLY A 190 10.03 3.13 -6.85
C GLY A 190 10.23 4.45 -7.63
N GLN A 191 9.15 5.04 -8.16
CA GLN A 191 9.22 6.33 -8.84
C GLN A 191 9.48 7.48 -7.86
N ASP A 192 8.83 7.49 -6.71
CA ASP A 192 9.00 8.52 -5.68
C ASP A 192 10.43 8.55 -5.16
N THR A 193 11.02 7.38 -4.91
CA THR A 193 12.44 7.29 -4.49
C THR A 193 13.39 7.80 -5.56
N GLY A 194 13.13 7.51 -6.85
CA GLY A 194 13.90 8.07 -7.95
C GLY A 194 13.80 9.60 -8.01
N PHE A 195 12.59 10.14 -7.89
CA PHE A 195 12.35 11.58 -7.87
C PHE A 195 13.03 12.28 -6.68
N LEU A 196 12.95 11.71 -5.48
CA LEU A 196 13.60 12.27 -4.29
C LEU A 196 15.12 12.28 -4.43
N LYS A 197 15.70 11.24 -5.04
CA LYS A 197 17.13 11.20 -5.34
C LYS A 197 17.52 12.30 -6.33
N ASP A 198 16.77 12.45 -7.42
CA ASP A 198 17.02 13.53 -8.39
C ASP A 198 16.90 14.93 -7.76
N LEU A 199 15.93 15.12 -6.85
CA LEU A 199 15.76 16.37 -6.12
C LEU A 199 16.93 16.63 -5.16
N GLN A 200 17.40 15.58 -4.47
CA GLN A 200 18.56 15.66 -3.61
C GLN A 200 19.81 16.05 -4.40
N ASP A 201 20.09 15.36 -5.52
CA ASP A 201 21.24 15.65 -6.38
C ASP A 201 21.22 17.10 -6.89
N ARG A 202 20.04 17.62 -7.28
CA ARG A 202 19.88 19.03 -7.68
C ARG A 202 20.09 20.00 -6.53
N THR A 203 19.63 19.64 -5.34
CA THR A 203 19.78 20.48 -4.15
C THR A 203 21.25 20.55 -3.73
N ASP A 204 21.96 19.42 -3.77
CA ASP A 204 23.39 19.36 -3.48
C ASP A 204 24.20 20.22 -4.47
N LEU A 205 23.86 20.18 -5.76
CA LEU A 205 24.46 21.08 -6.76
C LEU A 205 24.18 22.56 -6.47
N LEU A 206 22.95 22.92 -6.10
CA LEU A 206 22.61 24.30 -5.75
C LEU A 206 23.34 24.76 -4.48
N ILE A 207 23.48 23.88 -3.47
CA ILE A 207 24.24 24.18 -2.26
C ILE A 207 25.71 24.41 -2.62
N ASP A 208 26.30 23.55 -3.45
CA ASP A 208 27.69 23.69 -3.90
C ASP A 208 27.90 25.01 -4.68
N ASP A 209 26.99 25.37 -5.58
CA ASP A 209 27.03 26.64 -6.30
C ASP A 209 26.91 27.84 -5.36
N ARG A 210 25.98 27.82 -4.39
CA ARG A 210 25.87 28.89 -3.38
C ARG A 210 27.10 28.97 -2.49
N MET A 211 27.70 27.83 -2.13
CA MET A 211 28.92 27.79 -1.33
C MET A 211 30.10 28.42 -2.10
N LYS A 212 30.18 28.18 -3.42
CA LYS A 212 31.14 28.83 -4.31
C LYS A 212 30.89 30.33 -4.47
N GLU A 213 29.63 30.77 -4.53
CA GLU A 213 29.30 32.21 -4.55
C GLU A 213 29.73 32.91 -3.25
N ILE A 214 29.48 32.30 -2.09
CA ILE A 214 29.77 32.89 -0.78
C ILE A 214 31.27 32.91 -0.49
N ASN A 215 31.94 31.77 -0.66
CA ASN A 215 33.34 31.58 -0.27
C ASN A 215 34.34 31.82 -1.40
N GLY A 216 33.84 32.03 -2.62
CA GLY A 216 34.67 32.13 -3.81
C GLY A 216 34.88 30.77 -4.47
N ASN A 217 35.15 30.82 -5.77
CA ASN A 217 35.45 29.64 -6.55
C ASN A 217 36.91 29.69 -7.04
N PRO A 218 37.82 28.89 -6.45
CA PRO A 218 39.23 28.89 -6.85
C PRO A 218 39.42 28.41 -8.30
N ALA A 219 38.48 27.68 -8.87
CA ALA A 219 38.53 27.29 -10.29
C ALA A 219 38.36 28.49 -11.24
N LEU A 220 37.85 29.62 -10.76
CA LEU A 220 37.62 30.83 -11.56
C LEU A 220 38.78 31.84 -11.49
N GLU A 221 39.88 31.52 -10.81
CA GLU A 221 41.00 32.45 -10.58
C GLU A 221 41.58 33.01 -11.89
N ASN A 222 41.76 32.14 -12.89
CA ASN A 222 42.26 32.50 -14.23
C ASN A 222 41.16 32.93 -15.22
N SER A 223 39.91 33.02 -14.77
CA SER A 223 38.76 33.36 -15.61
C SER A 223 38.58 34.87 -15.70
N ARG A 224 38.13 35.37 -16.87
CA ARG A 224 37.72 36.77 -17.04
C ARG A 224 36.32 37.01 -16.46
N VAL A 225 36.14 36.68 -15.18
CA VAL A 225 34.91 36.93 -14.42
C VAL A 225 35.15 38.03 -13.38
N PRO A 226 34.09 38.71 -12.89
CA PRO A 226 34.22 39.67 -11.81
C PRO A 226 34.93 39.08 -10.59
N GLU A 227 35.78 39.87 -9.95
CA GLU A 227 36.64 39.43 -8.84
C GLU A 227 35.83 38.89 -7.64
N VAL A 228 34.63 39.44 -7.42
CA VAL A 228 33.66 38.98 -6.41
C VAL A 228 33.33 37.48 -6.56
N ASN A 229 33.28 36.97 -7.79
CA ASN A 229 32.96 35.55 -8.03
C ASN A 229 34.18 34.63 -7.82
N LYS A 230 35.40 35.18 -7.81
CA LYS A 230 36.63 34.41 -7.57
C LYS A 230 36.93 34.31 -6.09
N VAL A 231 36.89 35.46 -5.41
CA VAL A 231 37.26 35.61 -4.00
C VAL A 231 36.06 35.34 -3.07
N GLY A 232 34.84 35.45 -3.61
CA GLY A 232 33.60 35.24 -2.88
C GLY A 232 33.01 36.53 -2.36
N ILE A 233 31.69 36.53 -2.18
CA ILE A 233 30.95 37.69 -1.66
C ILE A 233 31.50 38.09 -0.29
N LEU A 234 31.77 37.12 0.60
CA LEU A 234 32.18 37.42 1.96
C LEU A 234 33.51 38.16 2.01
N ALA A 235 34.51 37.68 1.28
CA ALA A 235 35.83 38.32 1.25
C ALA A 235 35.82 39.63 0.44
N SER A 236 34.96 39.75 -0.58
CA SER A 236 34.79 41.03 -1.30
C SER A 236 34.23 42.14 -0.40
N ILE A 237 33.27 41.82 0.49
CA ILE A 237 32.71 42.78 1.45
C ILE A 237 33.80 43.25 2.41
N VAL A 238 34.62 42.34 2.95
CA VAL A 238 35.73 42.69 3.84
C VAL A 238 36.70 43.65 3.15
N GLN A 239 37.04 43.38 1.90
CA GLN A 239 37.93 44.25 1.13
C GLN A 239 37.33 45.64 0.86
N GLU A 240 36.04 45.72 0.52
CA GLU A 240 35.35 47.00 0.34
C GLU A 240 35.26 47.80 1.65
N GLU A 241 35.05 47.13 2.79
CA GLU A 241 35.06 47.76 4.11
C GLU A 241 36.44 48.32 4.46
N GLU A 242 37.53 47.59 4.16
CA GLU A 242 38.90 48.08 4.34
C GLU A 242 39.18 49.32 3.48
N LEU A 243 38.77 49.31 2.20
CA LEU A 243 38.93 50.45 1.30
C LEU A 243 38.13 51.66 1.78
N ARG A 244 36.89 51.45 2.23
CA ARG A 244 36.06 52.49 2.83
C ARG A 244 36.72 53.08 4.06
N ASN A 245 37.24 52.24 4.96
CA ASN A 245 37.91 52.69 6.18
C ASN A 245 39.18 53.49 5.87
N ALA A 246 39.95 53.08 4.87
CA ALA A 246 41.13 53.83 4.41
C ALA A 246 40.74 55.19 3.82
N ALA A 247 39.69 55.25 3.00
CA ALA A 247 39.17 56.49 2.43
C ALA A 247 38.66 57.46 3.51
N LEU A 248 37.93 56.95 4.51
CA LEU A 248 37.50 57.75 5.66
C LEU A 248 38.68 58.34 6.42
N LYS A 249 39.72 57.54 6.68
CA LYS A 249 40.95 58.01 7.33
C LYS A 249 41.67 59.10 6.53
N GLN A 250 41.75 58.96 5.21
CA GLN A 250 42.33 60.00 4.34
C GLN A 250 41.50 61.29 4.36
N GLY A 251 40.17 61.18 4.37
CA GLY A 251 39.26 62.30 4.53
C GLY A 251 39.49 63.05 5.85
N ASP A 252 39.61 62.30 6.95
CA ASP A 252 39.91 62.88 8.28
C ASP A 252 41.27 63.58 8.31
N ASP A 253 42.30 62.98 7.72
CA ASP A 253 43.62 63.60 7.63
C ASP A 253 43.59 64.88 6.78
N ALA A 254 42.82 64.90 5.69
CA ALA A 254 42.61 66.09 4.87
C ALA A 254 41.88 67.19 5.65
N LEU A 255 40.83 66.85 6.40
CA LEU A 255 40.12 67.79 7.28
C LEU A 255 41.04 68.37 8.35
N ARG A 256 41.85 67.53 9.01
CA ARG A 256 42.85 67.99 9.99
C ARG A 256 43.87 68.93 9.36
N ARG A 257 44.33 68.64 8.14
CA ARG A 257 45.24 69.54 7.40
C ARG A 257 44.57 70.86 7.06
N LEU A 258 43.34 70.84 6.56
CA LEU A 258 42.56 72.05 6.27
C LEU A 258 42.35 72.91 7.51
N LEU A 259 42.01 72.29 8.65
CA LEU A 259 41.88 73.00 9.93
C LEU A 259 43.20 73.65 10.37
N ARG A 260 44.33 72.94 10.27
CA ARG A 260 45.66 73.51 10.57
C ARG A 260 46.03 74.66 9.63
N THR A 261 45.78 74.50 8.33
CA THR A 261 46.03 75.55 7.34
C THR A 261 45.17 76.77 7.65
N ARG A 262 43.89 76.57 7.96
CA ARG A 262 42.98 77.66 8.34
C ARG A 262 43.47 78.39 9.60
N GLN A 263 43.81 77.66 10.65
CA GLN A 263 44.36 78.25 11.89
C GLN A 263 45.62 79.07 11.59
N LYS A 264 46.54 78.53 10.78
CA LYS A 264 47.76 79.25 10.37
C LYS A 264 47.46 80.49 9.53
N THR A 265 46.47 80.44 8.63
CA THR A 265 46.06 81.64 7.89
C THR A 265 45.42 82.69 8.79
N GLU A 266 44.63 82.28 9.78
CA GLU A 266 44.04 83.18 10.78
C GLU A 266 45.14 83.82 11.65
N GLU A 267 46.16 83.06 12.05
CA GLU A 267 47.35 83.54 12.76
C GLU A 267 48.15 84.57 11.94
N VAL A 268 48.50 84.24 10.69
CA VAL A 268 49.22 85.18 9.79
C VAL A 268 48.41 86.44 9.50
N LEU A 269 47.08 86.33 9.39
CA LEU A 269 46.21 87.50 9.24
C LEU A 269 46.20 88.36 10.50
N ALA A 270 46.23 87.76 11.69
CA ALA A 270 46.35 88.49 12.96
C ALA A 270 47.71 89.20 13.05
N GLU A 271 48.82 88.51 12.76
CA GLU A 271 50.16 89.10 12.71
C GLU A 271 50.25 90.27 11.73
N ASN A 272 49.73 90.12 10.51
CA ASN A 272 49.70 91.21 9.52
C ASN A 272 48.87 92.40 10.00
N ARG A 273 47.75 92.17 10.70
CA ARG A 273 46.94 93.26 11.29
C ARG A 273 47.72 93.99 12.39
N ASP A 274 48.48 93.27 13.20
CA ASP A 274 49.27 93.87 14.27
C ASP A 274 50.49 94.63 13.72
N LEU A 275 51.20 94.07 12.73
CA LEU A 275 52.25 94.77 12.00
C LEU A 275 51.73 96.03 11.30
N ALA A 276 50.56 95.97 10.66
CA ALA A 276 49.93 97.13 10.03
C ALA A 276 49.62 98.26 11.02
N LYS A 277 49.34 97.95 12.29
CA LYS A 277 49.19 98.96 13.35
C LYS A 277 50.51 99.61 13.77
N THR A 278 51.65 98.92 13.56
CA THR A 278 52.98 99.43 13.94
C THR A 278 53.67 100.28 12.87
N LEU A 279 53.11 100.34 11.65
CA LEU A 279 53.65 101.17 10.57
C LEU A 279 53.17 102.63 10.70
N PRO A 280 54.05 103.64 10.58
CA PRO A 280 53.65 105.05 10.62
C PRO A 280 52.94 105.42 9.31
N ASN A 281 51.63 105.68 9.39
CA ASN A 281 50.74 106.20 8.34
C ASN A 281 51.18 105.99 6.87
N ALA A 282 50.74 104.88 6.28
CA ALA A 282 50.66 104.73 4.83
C ALA A 282 49.22 104.41 4.42
N SER A 283 48.49 105.47 4.05
CA SER A 283 47.16 105.42 3.44
C SER A 283 47.24 104.84 2.02
N LEU A 284 47.15 103.52 1.87
CA LEU A 284 46.79 102.89 0.59
C LEU A 284 45.89 101.68 0.84
N GLN A 285 44.61 101.85 0.50
CA GLN A 285 43.62 100.76 0.47
C GLN A 285 44.00 99.71 -0.58
N PRO A 286 44.02 98.41 -0.26
CA PRO A 286 44.11 97.38 -1.28
C PRO A 286 42.74 97.13 -1.90
N VAL A 287 42.66 97.28 -3.23
CA VAL A 287 41.54 96.85 -4.06
C VAL A 287 41.54 95.32 -4.12
N LEU A 288 40.48 94.71 -3.59
CA LEU A 288 40.20 93.28 -3.74
C LEU A 288 39.91 92.96 -5.23
N PRO A 289 40.55 91.95 -5.85
CA PRO A 289 40.11 91.45 -7.14
C PRO A 289 38.79 90.69 -6.96
N GLN A 290 37.74 91.16 -7.65
CA GLN A 290 36.51 90.39 -7.81
C GLN A 290 36.82 89.15 -8.66
N ALA A 291 36.80 87.98 -8.03
CA ALA A 291 36.86 86.71 -8.74
C ALA A 291 35.53 86.53 -9.51
N SER A 292 35.62 86.65 -10.83
CA SER A 292 34.57 86.33 -11.78
C SER A 292 34.19 84.85 -11.69
N LEU A 293 32.94 84.58 -11.33
CA LEU A 293 32.28 83.28 -11.47
C LEU A 293 32.12 82.97 -12.97
N GLU A 294 33.12 82.32 -13.57
CA GLU A 294 32.95 81.70 -14.88
C GLU A 294 32.12 80.41 -14.72
N LYS A 295 30.86 80.54 -15.13
CA LYS A 295 29.92 79.45 -15.39
C LYS A 295 30.32 78.78 -16.71
N LYS A 296 30.93 77.60 -16.67
CA LYS A 296 31.04 76.71 -17.83
C LYS A 296 30.26 75.43 -17.53
N GLY A 297 29.18 75.24 -18.28
CA GLY A 297 28.40 74.02 -18.30
C GLY A 297 29.09 72.91 -19.10
N ASP A 298 28.57 71.72 -18.82
CA ASP A 298 28.49 70.50 -19.61
C ASP A 298 29.78 69.85 -20.15
N LEU A 299 29.97 68.59 -19.74
CA LEU A 299 30.10 67.46 -20.67
C LEU A 299 29.96 66.11 -19.91
N ARG A 300 28.82 65.44 -20.20
CA ARG A 300 28.48 64.01 -20.13
C ARG A 300 28.26 63.33 -18.77
#